data_AF-A0A9D8ANU6-F1
#
_entry.id   AF-A0A9D8ANU6-F1
#
_cell.length_a   1.000
_cell.length_b   1.000
_cell.length_c   1.000
_cell.angle_alpha   90.00
_cell.angle_beta   90.00
_cell.angle_gamma   90.00
#
_symmetry.space_group_name_H-M   'P 1'
#
loop_
_entity.id
_entity.type
_entity.pdbx_description
1 polymer ?
#
loop_
_entity_poly.entity_id
_entity_poly.type
_entity_poly.pdbx_seq_one_letter_code
_entity_poly.pdbx_strand_id
1 'polypeptide(L)'
;MKYKSVSEFKKTITTADIFISNKINKIHPIVEKLTKNLSEIEQIKFIRIRPDMILASSDVTEGRFKIPITKPDHPTAVGLSLIIDFAYNNVQFYEINSAVKGYGRKMVDAVFKSLPDNWNGVVVMDWSDGFWDKMQKSYRNLEIM
;
A
#
# COMPACT_ATOMS: atom_id res chain seq x y z
N MET A 1 -9.65 -17.24 8.00
CA MET A 1 -9.56 -16.22 6.93
C MET A 1 -9.29 -16.97 5.61
N LYS A 2 -10.07 -16.77 4.54
CA LYS A 2 -10.00 -17.60 3.31
C LYS A 2 -9.28 -16.85 2.18
N TYR A 3 -8.36 -17.52 1.50
CA TYR A 3 -7.71 -17.02 0.28
C TYR A 3 -8.72 -16.98 -0.88
N LYS A 4 -8.60 -15.99 -1.76
CA LYS A 4 -9.40 -15.89 -2.99
C LYS A 4 -8.57 -16.21 -4.22
N SER A 5 -9.23 -16.69 -5.28
CA SER A 5 -8.60 -16.72 -6.61
C SER A 5 -8.41 -15.30 -7.14
N VAL A 6 -7.47 -15.13 -8.08
CA VAL A 6 -7.21 -13.83 -8.72
C VAL A 6 -8.44 -13.30 -9.47
N SER A 7 -9.22 -14.19 -10.11
CA SER A 7 -10.41 -13.82 -10.87
C SER A 7 -11.55 -13.35 -9.98
N GLU A 8 -11.76 -14.00 -8.83
CA GLU A 8 -12.73 -13.54 -7.83
C GLU A 8 -12.33 -12.20 -7.23
N PHE A 9 -11.05 -12.03 -6.90
CA PHE A 9 -10.53 -10.81 -6.31
C PHE A 9 -10.69 -9.61 -7.24
N LYS A 10 -10.35 -9.74 -8.53
CA LYS A 10 -10.50 -8.64 -9.50
C LYS A 10 -11.95 -8.14 -9.65
N LYS A 11 -12.95 -8.96 -9.34
CA LYS A 11 -14.36 -8.55 -9.39
C LYS A 11 -14.77 -7.70 -8.18
N THR A 12 -14.00 -7.70 -7.11
CA THR A 12 -14.34 -6.99 -5.86
C THR A 12 -13.88 -5.55 -5.81
N ILE A 13 -12.98 -5.12 -6.70
CA ILE A 13 -12.42 -3.77 -6.72
C ILE A 13 -12.63 -3.19 -8.12
N THR A 14 -13.39 -2.10 -8.19
CA THR A 14 -13.77 -1.44 -9.45
C THR A 14 -13.30 0.01 -9.53
N THR A 15 -12.73 0.55 -8.45
CA THR A 15 -12.34 1.96 -8.32
C THR A 15 -10.90 2.24 -8.76
N ALA A 16 -10.11 1.19 -9.00
CA ALA A 16 -8.72 1.29 -9.42
C ALA A 16 -8.37 0.19 -10.43
N ASP A 17 -7.41 0.46 -11.30
CA ASP A 17 -6.82 -0.51 -12.21
C ASP A 17 -5.86 -1.44 -11.45
N ILE A 18 -6.18 -2.73 -11.40
CA ILE A 18 -5.44 -3.73 -10.63
C ILE A 18 -4.56 -4.61 -11.53
N PHE A 19 -3.24 -4.48 -11.36
CA PHE A 19 -2.22 -5.30 -12.02
C PHE A 19 -1.70 -6.36 -11.05
N ILE A 20 -1.81 -7.65 -11.40
CA ILE A 20 -1.40 -8.75 -10.51
C ILE A 20 -0.34 -9.57 -11.22
N SER A 21 0.77 -9.85 -10.54
CA SER A 21 1.82 -10.73 -11.05
C SER A 21 1.26 -12.12 -11.37
N ASN A 22 1.66 -12.69 -12.50
CA ASN A 22 1.36 -14.07 -12.88
C ASN A 22 1.92 -15.13 -11.91
N LYS A 23 2.83 -14.74 -11.01
CA LYS A 23 3.35 -15.61 -9.94
C LYS A 23 2.34 -15.79 -8.78
N ILE A 24 1.25 -15.03 -8.76
CA ILE A 24 0.24 -15.05 -7.70
C ILE A 24 -0.96 -15.86 -8.17
N ASN A 25 -1.15 -17.03 -7.58
CA ASN A 25 -2.30 -17.88 -7.89
C ASN A 25 -3.48 -17.66 -6.94
N LYS A 26 -3.19 -17.19 -5.72
CA LYS A 26 -4.18 -16.92 -4.66
C LYS A 26 -3.82 -15.62 -3.95
N ILE A 27 -4.84 -14.86 -3.58
CA ILE A 27 -4.68 -13.59 -2.86
C ILE A 27 -4.81 -13.85 -1.36
N HIS A 28 -3.79 -13.44 -0.61
CA HIS A 28 -3.82 -13.47 0.85
C HIS A 28 -4.87 -12.48 1.37
N PRO A 29 -5.65 -12.81 2.42
CA PRO A 29 -6.66 -11.91 2.95
C PRO A 29 -6.16 -10.51 3.34
N ILE A 30 -4.94 -10.40 3.86
CA ILE A 30 -4.33 -9.09 4.16
C ILE A 30 -4.11 -8.27 2.89
N VAL A 31 -3.63 -8.90 1.82
CA VAL A 31 -3.40 -8.25 0.52
C VAL A 31 -4.72 -7.78 -0.06
N GLU A 32 -5.78 -8.58 0.04
CA GLU A 32 -7.13 -8.19 -0.37
C GLU A 32 -7.60 -6.93 0.38
N LYS A 33 -7.54 -6.96 1.71
CA LYS A 33 -8.00 -5.87 2.58
C LYS A 33 -7.22 -4.57 2.32
N LEU A 34 -5.89 -4.66 2.28
CA LEU A 34 -5.01 -3.53 1.96
C LEU A 34 -5.35 -2.94 0.59
N THR A 35 -5.43 -3.79 -0.44
CA THR A 35 -5.73 -3.32 -1.81
C THR A 35 -7.10 -2.63 -1.86
N LYS A 36 -8.12 -3.21 -1.21
CA LYS A 36 -9.45 -2.61 -1.15
C LYS A 36 -9.41 -1.23 -0.48
N ASN A 37 -8.84 -1.12 0.71
CA ASN A 37 -8.77 0.16 1.42
C ASN A 37 -7.98 1.22 0.63
N LEU A 38 -6.88 0.83 -0.02
CA LEU A 38 -6.10 1.75 -0.85
C LEU A 38 -6.90 2.20 -2.07
N SER A 39 -7.69 1.32 -2.69
CA SER A 39 -8.55 1.66 -3.83
C SER A 39 -9.74 2.57 -3.48
N GLU A 40 -10.07 2.72 -2.20
CA GLU A 40 -11.11 3.65 -1.72
C GLU A 40 -10.57 5.08 -1.54
N ILE A 41 -9.25 5.28 -1.64
CA ILE A 41 -8.64 6.61 -1.61
C ILE A 41 -8.82 7.25 -2.99
N GLU A 42 -9.55 8.37 -3.06
CA GLU A 42 -9.92 9.08 -4.30
C GLU A 42 -8.75 9.30 -5.29
N GLN A 43 -7.53 9.54 -4.80
CA GLN A 43 -6.36 9.77 -5.64
C GLN A 43 -5.75 8.49 -6.19
N ILE A 44 -5.94 7.33 -5.55
CA ILE A 44 -5.29 6.08 -5.95
C ILE A 44 -6.06 5.46 -7.13
N LYS A 45 -5.40 5.43 -8.29
CA LYS A 45 -5.99 4.94 -9.55
C LYS A 45 -5.40 3.62 -10.00
N PHE A 46 -4.16 3.35 -9.61
CA PHE A 46 -3.39 2.18 -10.08
C PHE A 46 -2.85 1.41 -8.89
N ILE A 47 -3.13 0.11 -8.83
CA ILE A 47 -2.56 -0.77 -7.81
C ILE A 47 -1.90 -1.97 -8.49
N ARG A 48 -0.66 -2.25 -8.09
CA ARG A 48 0.12 -3.39 -8.56
C ARG A 48 0.45 -4.31 -7.39
N ILE A 49 0.14 -5.59 -7.55
CA ILE A 49 0.38 -6.64 -6.57
C ILE A 49 1.47 -7.59 -7.10
N ARG A 50 2.55 -7.71 -6.33
CA ARG A 50 3.66 -8.65 -6.49
C ARG A 50 3.64 -9.64 -5.30
N PRO A 51 4.38 -10.77 -5.35
CA PRO A 51 4.28 -11.80 -4.31
C PRO A 51 4.43 -11.29 -2.87
N ASP A 52 5.27 -10.29 -2.66
CA ASP A 52 5.67 -9.71 -1.38
C ASP A 52 5.47 -8.19 -1.33
N MET A 53 4.80 -7.59 -2.33
CA MET A 53 4.72 -6.13 -2.42
C MET A 53 3.41 -5.63 -3.03
N ILE A 54 2.90 -4.53 -2.48
CA ILE A 54 1.78 -3.76 -3.04
C ILE A 54 2.29 -2.36 -3.37
N LEU A 55 2.09 -1.91 -4.61
CA LEU A 55 2.32 -0.52 -5.00
C LEU A 55 0.98 0.10 -5.35
N ALA A 56 0.68 1.28 -4.82
CA ALA A 56 -0.54 2.01 -5.11
C ALA A 56 -0.19 3.46 -5.43
N SER A 57 -0.75 4.03 -6.49
CA SER A 57 -0.50 5.43 -6.83
C SER A 57 -1.61 6.06 -7.66
N SER A 58 -1.64 7.39 -7.66
CA SER A 58 -2.40 8.23 -8.58
C SER A 58 -1.85 8.20 -10.00
N ASP A 59 -0.59 7.83 -10.17
CA ASP A 59 0.12 7.88 -11.44
C ASP A 59 1.02 6.66 -11.67
N VAL A 60 1.40 6.44 -12.93
CA VAL A 60 2.25 5.32 -13.36
C VAL A 60 3.38 5.82 -14.25
N THR A 61 4.50 5.10 -14.24
CA THR A 61 5.63 5.37 -15.14
C THR A 61 5.21 5.35 -16.61
N GLU A 62 5.82 6.21 -17.41
CA GLU A 62 5.72 6.18 -18.86
C GLU A 62 6.35 4.91 -19.45
N GLY A 63 5.88 4.50 -20.64
CA GLY A 63 6.39 3.34 -21.38
C GLY A 63 5.52 2.09 -21.28
N ARG A 64 6.06 0.96 -21.77
CA ARG A 64 5.31 -0.29 -21.94
C ARG A 64 4.79 -0.86 -20.61
N PHE A 65 5.54 -0.69 -19.53
CA PHE A 65 5.20 -1.21 -18.23
C PHE A 65 4.74 -0.07 -17.32
N LYS A 66 3.43 -0.01 -17.07
CA LYS A 66 2.82 0.94 -16.13
C LYS A 66 3.12 0.54 -14.69
N ILE A 67 4.11 1.16 -14.05
CA ILE A 67 4.49 0.91 -12.65
C ILE A 67 3.98 2.07 -11.80
N PRO A 68 3.18 1.84 -10.73
CA PRO A 68 2.73 2.92 -9.85
C PRO A 68 3.91 3.72 -9.29
N ILE A 69 3.82 5.05 -9.34
CA ILE A 69 4.89 5.95 -8.88
C ILE A 69 4.75 6.19 -7.38
N THR A 70 5.74 5.76 -6.60
CA THR A 70 5.70 5.80 -5.12
C THR A 70 6.90 6.51 -4.51
N LYS A 71 7.90 6.85 -5.35
CA LYS A 71 9.15 7.48 -4.94
C LYS A 71 8.89 8.78 -4.16
N PRO A 72 9.56 9.01 -3.02
CA PRO A 72 9.50 10.27 -2.29
C PRO A 72 9.83 11.48 -3.17
N ASP A 73 9.26 12.63 -2.81
CA ASP A 73 9.41 13.94 -3.46
C ASP A 73 8.95 13.99 -4.92
N HIS A 74 8.19 13.00 -5.41
CA HIS A 74 7.61 13.08 -6.75
C HIS A 74 6.58 14.22 -6.80
N PRO A 75 6.69 15.15 -7.77
CA PRO A 75 5.99 16.44 -7.73
C PRO A 75 4.48 16.35 -7.83
N THR A 76 3.95 15.26 -8.40
CA THR A 76 2.52 15.12 -8.70
C THR A 76 1.89 13.85 -8.12
N ALA A 77 2.69 12.87 -7.70
CA ALA A 77 2.16 11.55 -7.37
C ALA A 77 1.63 11.52 -5.93
N VAL A 78 0.54 10.80 -5.72
CA VAL A 78 0.09 10.37 -4.42
C VAL A 78 0.14 8.86 -4.43
N GLY A 79 1.07 8.26 -3.68
CA GLY A 79 1.27 6.83 -3.73
C GLY A 79 2.17 6.29 -2.64
N LEU A 80 2.16 4.97 -2.50
CA LEU A 80 2.97 4.25 -1.54
C LEU A 80 3.32 2.86 -2.05
N SER A 81 4.44 2.32 -1.58
CA SER A 81 4.79 0.91 -1.74
C SER A 81 4.94 0.21 -0.39
N LEU A 82 4.32 -0.96 -0.28
CA LEU A 82 4.33 -1.80 0.92
C LEU A 82 5.06 -3.09 0.64
N ILE A 83 5.99 -3.47 1.50
CA ILE A 83 6.51 -4.84 1.56
C ILE A 83 5.68 -5.60 2.59
N ILE A 84 5.21 -6.78 2.21
CA ILE A 84 4.37 -7.64 3.05
C ILE A 84 5.23 -8.81 3.53
N ASP A 85 5.62 -8.76 4.80
CA ASP A 85 6.36 -9.82 5.45
C ASP A 85 5.39 -10.74 6.20
N PHE A 86 5.02 -11.84 5.55
CA PHE A 86 4.13 -12.84 6.13
C PHE A 86 4.77 -13.65 7.26
N ALA A 87 6.10 -13.73 7.33
CA ALA A 87 6.78 -14.52 8.35
C ALA A 87 6.72 -13.81 9.71
N TYR A 88 6.83 -12.48 9.69
CA TYR A 88 6.81 -11.66 10.89
C TYR A 88 5.50 -10.87 11.08
N ASN A 89 4.51 -11.05 10.21
CA ASN A 89 3.25 -10.28 10.19
C ASN A 89 3.48 -8.76 10.11
N ASN A 90 4.44 -8.34 9.28
CA ASN A 90 4.76 -6.92 9.12
C ASN A 90 4.27 -6.40 7.76
N VAL A 91 3.78 -5.16 7.76
CA VAL A 91 3.59 -4.35 6.56
C VAL A 91 4.56 -3.20 6.64
N GLN A 92 5.64 -3.29 5.87
CA GLN A 92 6.65 -2.26 5.82
C GLN A 92 6.27 -1.20 4.79
N PHE A 93 6.25 0.07 5.21
CA PHE A 93 6.17 1.20 4.32
C PHE A 93 7.55 1.42 3.69
N TYR A 94 7.73 0.93 2.46
CA TYR A 94 9.00 1.02 1.75
C TYR A 94 9.19 2.40 1.13
N GLU A 95 8.14 2.93 0.48
CA GLU A 95 8.09 4.30 0.01
C GLU A 95 6.70 4.90 0.26
N ILE A 96 6.66 6.21 0.46
CA ILE A 96 5.43 6.99 0.50
C ILE A 96 5.69 8.36 -0.13
N ASN A 97 4.77 8.82 -0.96
CA ASN A 97 4.81 10.15 -1.55
C ASN A 97 3.41 10.77 -1.57
N SER A 98 3.34 12.06 -1.26
CA SER A 98 2.08 12.78 -1.19
C SER A 98 2.25 14.21 -1.70
N ALA A 99 2.15 14.38 -3.03
CA ALA A 99 2.15 15.71 -3.65
C ALA A 99 0.97 16.59 -3.19
N VAL A 100 -0.11 15.98 -2.71
CA VAL A 100 -1.30 16.67 -2.19
C VAL A 100 -1.34 16.54 -0.66
N LYS A 101 -1.43 17.66 0.06
CA LYS A 101 -1.45 17.68 1.52
C LYS A 101 -2.57 16.79 2.08
N GLY A 102 -2.25 16.03 3.13
CA GLY A 102 -3.20 15.17 3.85
C GLY A 102 -3.31 13.74 3.31
N TYR A 103 -2.89 13.48 2.07
CA TYR A 103 -2.98 12.12 1.51
C TYR A 103 -1.97 11.14 2.11
N GLY A 104 -0.80 11.61 2.57
CA GLY A 104 0.14 10.77 3.33
C GLY A 104 -0.52 10.10 4.54
N ARG A 105 -1.26 10.86 5.36
CA ARG A 105 -2.03 10.30 6.47
C ARG A 105 -3.16 9.39 5.99
N LYS A 106 -3.97 9.80 5.00
CA LYS A 106 -5.04 8.94 4.46
C LYS A 106 -4.54 7.57 4.00
N MET A 107 -3.36 7.53 3.39
CA MET A 107 -2.70 6.31 2.96
C MET A 107 -2.29 5.42 4.14
N VAL A 108 -1.67 6.00 5.18
CA VAL A 108 -1.34 5.28 6.42
C VAL A 108 -2.61 4.78 7.12
N ASP A 109 -3.62 5.63 7.27
CA ASP A 109 -4.91 5.29 7.87
C ASP A 109 -5.57 4.10 7.13
N ALA A 110 -5.51 4.09 5.79
CA ALA A 110 -6.05 3.01 4.97
C ALA A 110 -5.34 1.67 5.21
N VAL A 111 -4.02 1.69 5.41
CA VAL A 111 -3.24 0.50 5.77
C VAL A 111 -3.67 0.00 7.14
N PHE A 112 -3.61 0.85 8.16
CA PHE A 112 -3.92 0.46 9.54
C PHE A 112 -5.39 0.05 9.76
N LYS A 113 -6.34 0.62 9.01
CA LYS A 113 -7.75 0.17 9.01
C LYS A 113 -7.90 -1.32 8.66
N SER A 114 -6.94 -1.91 7.96
CA SER A 114 -6.97 -3.30 7.49
C SER A 114 -6.08 -4.26 8.26
N LEU A 115 -5.15 -3.74 9.08
CA LEU A 115 -4.19 -4.57 9.81
C LEU A 115 -4.90 -5.32 10.96
N PRO A 116 -4.76 -6.65 11.03
CA PRO A 116 -5.13 -7.40 12.23
C PRO A 116 -4.28 -6.95 13.43
N ASP A 117 -4.79 -7.14 14.65
CA ASP A 117 -4.09 -6.72 15.88
C ASP A 117 -2.71 -7.35 16.07
N ASN A 118 -2.47 -8.52 15.45
CA ASN A 118 -1.18 -9.23 15.50
C ASN A 118 -0.23 -8.86 14.36
N TRP A 119 -0.54 -7.81 13.59
CA TRP A 119 0.30 -7.28 12.52
C TRP A 119 0.84 -5.90 12.90
N ASN A 120 2.08 -5.62 12.50
CA ASN A 120 2.70 -4.31 12.69
C ASN A 120 2.88 -3.58 11.37
N GLY A 121 2.76 -2.25 11.41
CA GLY A 121 3.31 -1.37 10.40
C GLY A 121 4.76 -1.07 10.73
N VAL A 122 5.67 -1.12 9.75
CA VAL A 122 7.10 -0.88 9.97
C VAL A 122 7.62 0.18 9.02
N VAL A 123 8.44 1.10 9.53
CA VAL A 123 9.21 2.06 8.74
C VAL A 123 10.68 1.81 9.03
N VAL A 124 11.42 1.32 8.05
CA VAL A 124 12.85 0.99 8.22
C VAL A 124 13.75 2.19 7.93
N MET A 125 13.28 3.15 7.13
CA MET A 125 14.01 4.37 6.86
C MET A 125 13.05 5.55 6.75
N ASP A 126 13.22 6.55 7.63
CA ASP A 126 12.44 7.79 7.60
C ASP A 126 13.17 8.87 6.79
N TRP A 127 12.58 9.24 5.65
CA TRP A 127 13.02 10.34 4.78
C TRP A 127 11.99 11.48 4.75
N SER A 128 11.06 11.49 5.70
CA SER A 128 9.80 12.24 5.64
C SER A 128 9.72 13.42 6.61
N ASP A 129 10.87 13.83 7.17
CA ASP A 129 11.03 15.00 8.05
C ASP A 129 9.99 15.04 9.20
N GLY A 130 9.96 13.96 9.99
CA GLY A 130 9.08 13.84 11.17
C GLY A 130 7.61 13.56 10.86
N PHE A 131 7.27 13.18 9.62
CA PHE A 131 5.93 12.68 9.31
C PHE A 131 5.65 11.35 10.04
N TRP A 132 6.61 10.41 10.06
CA TRP A 132 6.41 9.12 10.74
C TRP A 132 6.31 9.24 12.25
N ASP A 133 7.06 10.14 12.88
CA ASP A 133 6.91 10.47 14.31
C ASP A 133 5.47 10.90 14.67
N LYS A 134 4.83 11.66 13.79
CA LYS A 134 3.43 12.07 13.96
C LYS A 134 2.47 10.89 13.77
N MET A 135 2.79 9.95 12.88
CA MET A 135 1.97 8.75 12.69
C MET A 135 2.10 7.78 13.87
N GLN A 136 3.29 7.64 14.45
CA GLN A 136 3.54 6.73 15.58
C GLN A 136 2.72 7.11 16.82
N LYS A 137 2.43 8.41 17.02
CA LYS A 137 1.52 8.88 18.07
C LYS A 137 0.07 8.40 17.87
N SER A 138 -0.33 8.04 16.66
CA SER A 138 -1.68 7.58 16.32
C SER A 138 -1.81 6.06 16.25
N TYR A 139 -0.72 5.34 16.00
CA TYR A 139 -0.73 3.89 15.74
C TYR A 139 0.23 3.17 16.68
N ARG A 140 -0.32 2.43 17.64
CA ARG A 140 0.46 1.72 18.66
C ARG A 140 1.31 0.58 18.09
N ASN A 141 0.89 0.00 16.98
CA ASN A 141 1.58 -1.06 16.25
C ASN A 141 2.36 -0.51 15.03
N LEU A 142 2.75 0.77 15.07
CA LEU A 142 3.70 1.35 14.11
C LEU A 142 5.10 1.42 14.75
N GLU A 143 6.02 0.68 14.17
CA GLU A 143 7.43 0.65 14.58
C GLU A 143 8.27 1.44 13.57
N ILE A 144 9.11 2.33 14.08
CA ILE A 144 10.15 3.02 13.32
C ILE A 144 11.47 2.41 13.78
N MET A 145 12.23 1.83 12.85
CA MET A 145 13.49 1.15 13.11
C MET A 145 14.70 2.02 12.79
#